data_AF-D7TZ50-F1
#
_entry.id   AF-D7TZ50-F1
#
_cell.length_a   1.000
_cell.length_b   1.000
_cell.length_c   1.000
_cell.angle_alpha   90.00
_cell.angle_beta   90.00
_cell.angle_gamma   90.00
#
_symmetry.space_group_name_H-M   'P 1'
#
loop_
_entity.id
_entity.type
_entity.pdbx_description
1 polymer ?
#
loop_
_entity_poly.entity_id
_entity_poly.type
_entity_poly.pdbx_seq_one_letter_code
_entity_poly.pdbx_strand_id
1 'polypeptide(L)'
;LAFPDENNSSLQKIAKLEDPSQYSRLGLVPRRADLDMNQHVNNVTYIGWVLESMPQEIIDTHELQTITLDYRRECQHDDIVDSLTSSESTEDAKTIPELRGTNGSATATKGQQDCCQFLHLLRLSGEGLEINRGRTEWRKKTAR
;
A
#
# COMPACT_ATOMS: atom_id res chain seq x y z
N LEU A 1 11.14 21.33 3.38
CA LEU A 1 10.72 21.61 1.99
C LEU A 1 11.16 20.42 1.16
N ALA A 2 10.22 19.57 0.72
CA ALA A 2 10.54 18.46 -0.17
C ALA A 2 10.81 19.05 -1.57
N PHE A 3 11.93 18.69 -2.19
CA PHE A 3 12.18 19.03 -3.58
C PHE A 3 11.24 18.20 -4.46
N PRO A 4 10.57 18.79 -5.46
CA PRO A 4 9.74 18.02 -6.37
C PRO A 4 10.66 17.12 -7.21
N ASP A 5 10.64 15.83 -6.91
CA ASP A 5 11.17 14.79 -7.77
C ASP A 5 10.04 14.41 -8.74
N GLU A 6 10.29 14.50 -10.05
CA GLU A 6 9.27 14.23 -11.07
C GLU A 6 8.77 12.78 -11.04
N ASN A 7 9.48 11.90 -10.32
CA ASN A 7 9.07 10.51 -10.12
C ASN A 7 8.38 10.24 -8.76
N ASN A 8 8.00 11.29 -8.02
CA ASN A 8 7.36 11.12 -6.72
C ASN A 8 5.86 10.77 -6.88
N SER A 9 5.56 9.47 -6.88
CA SER A 9 4.18 8.95 -6.91
C SER A 9 3.43 9.11 -5.59
N SER A 10 4.05 9.63 -4.52
CA SER A 10 3.41 9.76 -3.19
C SER A 10 2.23 10.74 -3.17
N LEU A 11 2.13 11.63 -4.16
CA LEU A 11 1.02 12.57 -4.33
C LEU A 11 -0.17 11.96 -5.07
N GLN A 12 -0.01 10.76 -5.65
CA GLN A 12 -1.11 10.09 -6.34
C GLN A 12 -2.10 9.54 -5.31
N LYS A 13 -3.38 9.89 -5.49
CA LYS A 13 -4.47 9.43 -4.64
C LYS A 13 -4.50 7.90 -4.55
N ILE A 14 -4.57 7.38 -3.32
CA ILE A 14 -4.74 5.95 -3.06
C ILE A 14 -6.24 5.63 -3.13
N ALA A 15 -6.60 4.77 -4.09
CA ALA A 15 -7.98 4.31 -4.27
C ALA A 15 -8.44 3.54 -3.02
N LYS A 16 -9.75 3.61 -2.73
CA LYS A 16 -10.33 2.83 -1.65
C LYS A 16 -10.48 1.39 -2.14
N LEU A 17 -10.03 0.42 -1.35
CA LEU A 17 -10.34 -0.99 -1.56
C LEU A 17 -11.83 -1.25 -1.31
N GLU A 18 -12.45 -2.00 -2.21
CA GLU A 18 -13.80 -2.53 -2.02
C GLU A 18 -13.72 -3.93 -1.38
N ASP A 19 -14.76 -4.30 -0.65
CA ASP A 19 -14.93 -5.66 -0.16
C ASP A 19 -15.57 -6.55 -1.24
N PRO A 20 -15.15 -7.82 -1.39
CA PRO A 20 -14.06 -8.47 -0.67
C PRO A 20 -12.68 -8.15 -1.25
N SER A 21 -11.66 -8.01 -0.39
CA SER A 21 -10.26 -7.94 -0.82
C SER A 21 -9.71 -9.31 -1.22
N GLN A 22 -8.65 -9.33 -2.02
CA GLN A 22 -8.01 -10.60 -2.44
C GLN A 22 -7.33 -11.32 -1.27
N TYR A 23 -6.73 -10.57 -0.36
CA TYR A 23 -6.05 -11.07 0.82
C TYR A 23 -6.48 -10.30 2.05
N SER A 24 -6.52 -10.97 3.19
CA SER A 24 -6.90 -10.36 4.46
C SER A 24 -6.25 -11.05 5.66
N ARG A 25 -6.03 -10.24 6.70
CA ARG A 25 -5.65 -10.67 8.04
C ARG A 25 -6.54 -9.93 9.03
N LEU A 26 -7.36 -10.66 9.76
CA LEU A 26 -8.36 -10.10 10.67
C LEU A 26 -7.90 -10.19 12.12
N GLY A 27 -8.41 -9.31 12.97
CA GLY A 27 -8.25 -9.46 14.42
C GLY A 27 -6.86 -9.09 14.95
N LEU A 28 -6.14 -8.19 14.28
CA LEU A 28 -4.87 -7.67 14.77
C LEU A 28 -5.12 -6.78 15.98
N VAL A 29 -4.32 -6.96 17.03
CA VAL A 29 -4.40 -6.17 18.26
C VAL A 29 -3.06 -5.51 18.56
N PRO A 30 -3.05 -4.24 19.01
CA PRO A 30 -1.83 -3.59 19.47
C PRO A 30 -1.27 -4.29 20.71
N ARG A 31 0.05 -4.46 20.74
CA ARG A 31 0.77 -4.89 21.93
C ARG A 31 1.17 -3.67 22.75
N ARG A 32 1.51 -3.89 24.02
CA ARG A 32 2.04 -2.84 24.89
C ARG A 32 3.27 -2.12 24.31
N ALA A 33 4.11 -2.82 23.55
CA ALA A 33 5.29 -2.24 22.90
C ALA A 33 4.97 -1.41 21.64
N ASP A 34 3.76 -1.54 21.12
CA ASP A 34 3.31 -0.85 19.91
C ASP A 34 2.74 0.55 20.22
N LEU A 35 2.62 0.91 21.50
CA LEU A 35 2.15 2.21 21.98
C LEU A 35 3.31 3.20 22.17
N ASP A 36 3.07 4.46 21.84
CA ASP A 36 4.00 5.56 22.08
C ASP A 36 3.77 6.24 23.45
N MET A 37 4.52 7.30 23.73
CA MET A 37 4.40 8.06 24.99
C MET A 37 3.04 8.74 25.16
N ASN A 38 2.30 8.97 24.07
CA ASN A 38 0.97 9.57 24.07
C ASN A 38 -0.14 8.52 24.26
N GLN A 39 0.21 7.25 24.47
CA GLN A 39 -0.72 6.11 24.56
C GLN A 39 -1.44 5.78 23.25
N HIS A 40 -0.98 6.34 22.12
CA HIS A 40 -1.49 5.98 20.80
C HIS A 40 -0.64 4.87 20.20
N VAL A 41 -1.24 4.10 19.30
CA VAL A 41 -0.47 3.15 18.48
C VAL A 41 0.53 3.91 17.63
N ASN A 42 1.81 3.53 17.71
CA ASN A 42 2.90 4.13 16.97
C ASN A 42 2.70 3.98 15.45
N ASN A 43 3.02 5.01 14.68
CA ASN A 43 2.96 5.01 13.22
C ASN A 43 3.68 3.81 12.56
N VAL A 44 4.77 3.32 13.17
CA VAL A 44 5.50 2.15 12.67
C VAL A 44 4.67 0.87 12.75
N THR A 45 3.79 0.75 13.74
CA THR A 45 2.93 -0.43 13.92
C THR A 45 2.00 -0.61 12.74
N TYR A 46 1.44 0.48 12.18
CA TYR A 46 0.56 0.41 11.03
C TYR A 46 1.29 -0.12 9.79
N ILE A 47 2.59 0.19 9.60
CA ILE A 47 3.39 -0.37 8.50
C ILE A 47 3.45 -1.89 8.65
N GLY A 48 3.71 -2.39 9.87
CA GLY A 48 3.68 -3.82 10.16
C GLY A 48 2.34 -4.46 9.79
N TRP A 49 1.24 -3.90 10.30
CA TRP A 49 -0.11 -4.40 10.02
C TRP A 49 -0.50 -4.36 8.54
N VAL A 50 -0.08 -3.33 7.78
CA VAL A 50 -0.29 -3.27 6.33
C VAL A 50 0.32 -4.48 5.63
N LEU A 51 1.49 -4.95 6.08
CA LEU A 51 2.20 -6.08 5.49
C LEU A 51 1.67 -7.45 5.96
N GLU A 52 0.90 -7.52 7.05
CA GLU A 52 0.36 -8.80 7.58
C GLU A 52 -0.62 -9.51 6.63
N SER A 53 -1.28 -8.78 5.72
CA SER A 53 -2.16 -9.37 4.70
C SER A 53 -1.49 -9.58 3.35
N MET A 54 -0.18 -9.28 3.22
CA MET A 54 0.55 -9.52 1.98
C MET A 54 0.71 -11.01 1.69
N PRO A 55 0.59 -11.44 0.42
CA PRO A 55 0.87 -12.82 0.05
C PRO A 55 2.32 -13.20 0.37
N GLN A 56 2.52 -14.32 1.05
CA GLN A 56 3.86 -14.79 1.44
C GLN A 56 4.79 -14.95 0.22
N GLU A 57 4.26 -15.39 -0.92
CA GLU A 57 5.03 -15.49 -2.17
C GLU A 57 5.69 -14.17 -2.56
N ILE A 58 4.99 -13.04 -2.42
CA ILE A 58 5.54 -11.72 -2.74
C ILE A 58 6.63 -11.33 -1.72
N ILE A 59 6.40 -11.57 -0.43
CA ILE A 59 7.40 -11.33 0.63
C ILE A 59 8.70 -12.10 0.36
N ASP A 60 8.57 -13.36 -0.09
CA ASP A 60 9.69 -14.25 -0.31
C ASP A 60 10.44 -13.93 -1.61
N THR A 61 9.73 -13.57 -2.69
CA THR A 61 10.30 -13.44 -4.04
C THR A 61 10.59 -11.99 -4.46
N HIS A 62 10.00 -10.99 -3.79
CA HIS A 62 10.13 -9.58 -4.12
C HIS A 62 10.66 -8.77 -2.93
N GLU A 63 11.25 -7.61 -3.23
CA GLU A 63 11.61 -6.60 -2.24
C GLU A 63 10.73 -5.36 -2.39
N LEU A 64 10.30 -4.81 -1.24
CA LEU A 64 9.52 -3.59 -1.16
C LEU A 64 10.38 -2.40 -1.59
N GLN A 65 9.97 -1.70 -2.64
CA GLN A 65 10.63 -0.48 -3.13
C GLN A 65 10.04 0.77 -2.49
N THR A 66 8.71 0.86 -2.48
CA THR A 66 7.99 2.06 -2.08
C THR A 66 6.79 1.66 -1.24
N ILE A 67 6.55 2.40 -0.16
CA ILE A 67 5.30 2.36 0.59
C ILE A 67 4.80 3.79 0.80
N THR A 68 3.55 4.03 0.43
CA THR A 68 2.85 5.30 0.64
C THR A 68 1.63 5.05 1.50
N LEU A 69 1.46 5.82 2.58
CA LEU A 69 0.37 5.66 3.55
C LEU A 69 -0.43 6.96 3.73
N ASP A 70 -1.75 6.86 3.60
CA ASP A 70 -2.73 7.90 3.92
C ASP A 70 -3.39 7.59 5.26
N TYR A 71 -2.94 8.25 6.33
CA TYR A 71 -3.52 8.10 7.67
C TYR A 71 -4.84 8.89 7.78
N ARG A 72 -5.86 8.25 8.35
CA ARG A 72 -7.19 8.86 8.57
C ARG A 72 -7.60 8.90 10.03
N ARG A 73 -7.16 7.93 10.83
CA ARG A 73 -7.56 7.77 12.22
C ARG A 73 -6.45 7.12 13.04
N GLU A 74 -6.38 7.50 14.31
CA GLU A 74 -5.51 6.88 15.30
C GLU A 74 -6.20 5.66 15.94
N CYS A 75 -5.42 4.62 16.22
CA CYS A 75 -5.85 3.46 16.99
C CYS A 75 -5.41 3.58 18.46
N GLN A 76 -6.26 3.08 19.34
CA GLN A 76 -6.04 2.93 20.77
C GLN A 76 -5.67 1.47 21.10
N HIS A 77 -5.32 1.21 22.36
CA HIS A 77 -4.81 -0.09 22.82
C HIS A 77 -5.81 -1.26 22.74
N ASP A 78 -7.10 -0.98 22.73
CA ASP A 78 -8.22 -1.93 22.76
C ASP A 78 -8.89 -2.11 21.39
N ASP A 79 -8.43 -1.36 20.40
CA ASP A 79 -8.91 -1.47 19.03
C ASP A 79 -8.47 -2.79 18.40
N ILE A 80 -9.40 -3.38 17.63
CA ILE A 80 -9.16 -4.56 16.81
C ILE A 80 -9.13 -4.12 15.35
N VAL A 81 -8.07 -4.52 14.65
CA VAL A 81 -7.74 -4.04 13.30
C VAL A 81 -7.78 -5.19 12.30
N ASP A 82 -8.44 -4.95 11.17
CA ASP A 82 -8.36 -5.79 9.98
C ASP A 82 -7.41 -5.17 8.97
N SER A 83 -6.57 -6.01 8.38
CA SER A 83 -5.66 -5.68 7.28
C SER A 83 -6.14 -6.34 6.00
N LEU A 84 -6.33 -5.54 4.95
CA LEU A 84 -6.85 -5.97 3.65
C LEU A 84 -5.90 -5.54 2.54
N THR A 85 -5.69 -6.43 1.56
CA THR A 85 -4.77 -6.20 0.43
C THR A 85 -5.39 -6.71 -0.88
N SER A 86 -5.24 -5.95 -1.97
CA SER A 86 -5.53 -6.40 -3.34
C SER A 86 -4.50 -5.84 -4.33
N SER A 87 -4.25 -6.58 -5.41
CA SER A 87 -3.40 -6.09 -6.51
C SER A 87 -4.00 -4.85 -7.18
N GLU A 88 -3.16 -3.87 -7.50
CA GLU A 88 -3.57 -2.69 -8.28
C GLU A 88 -3.28 -2.93 -9.77
N SER A 89 -4.32 -2.96 -10.61
CA SER A 89 -4.16 -2.99 -12.06
C SER A 89 -3.67 -1.63 -12.58
N THR A 90 -2.58 -1.64 -13.34
CA THR A 90 -1.99 -0.42 -13.93
C THR A 90 -2.86 0.20 -15.06
N GLU A 91 -4.03 -0.37 -15.34
CA GLU A 91 -4.93 0.11 -16.41
C GLU A 91 -5.76 1.33 -16.01
N ASP A 92 -6.05 1.52 -14.71
CA ASP A 92 -6.95 2.58 -14.23
C ASP A 92 -6.27 3.94 -14.01
N ALA A 93 -4.96 4.04 -14.21
CA ALA A 93 -4.19 5.27 -13.99
C ALA A 93 -4.05 6.17 -15.25
N LYS A 94 -4.59 5.76 -16.41
CA LYS A 94 -4.49 6.51 -17.68
C LYS A 94 -5.84 6.94 -18.24
N THR A 95 -6.59 7.77 -17.51
CA THR A 95 -7.63 8.60 -18.14
C THR A 95 -7.27 10.08 -17.94
N ILE A 96 -6.25 10.53 -18.68
CA ILE A 96 -6.02 11.95 -18.97
C ILE A 96 -6.20 12.13 -20.49
N PRO A 97 -6.96 13.12 -20.99
CA PRO A 97 -7.36 13.21 -22.38
C PRO A 97 -6.18 13.32 -23.36
N GLU A 98 -6.34 12.65 -24.49
CA GLU A 98 -5.46 12.65 -25.67
C GLU A 98 -4.87 14.04 -26.00
N LEU A 99 -3.56 14.19 -25.80
CA LEU A 99 -2.76 15.10 -26.61
C LEU A 99 -2.03 14.28 -27.67
N ARG A 100 -2.63 14.29 -28.86
CA ARG A 100 -2.16 13.69 -30.10
C ARG A 100 -0.81 14.31 -30.49
N GLY A 101 0.27 13.58 -30.21
CA GLY A 101 1.63 13.86 -30.67
C GLY A 101 2.24 12.59 -31.26
N THR A 102 2.63 12.68 -32.53
CA THR A 102 2.95 11.59 -33.46
C THR A 102 4.29 10.90 -33.22
N ASN A 103 4.31 9.58 -33.49
CA ASN A 103 5.38 8.74 -34.05
C ASN A 103 6.76 8.80 -33.37
N GLY A 104 6.93 7.95 -32.37
CA GLY A 104 8.23 7.44 -31.94
C GLY A 104 8.05 6.04 -31.37
N SER A 105 8.49 5.01 -32.10
CA SER A 105 8.59 3.65 -31.57
C SER A 105 9.59 3.66 -30.41
N ALA A 106 9.09 3.58 -29.18
CA ALA A 106 9.89 3.33 -28.00
C ALA A 106 9.62 1.90 -27.55
N THR A 107 10.64 1.08 -27.67
CA THR A 107 10.78 -0.25 -27.08
C THR A 107 9.97 -0.39 -25.80
N ALA A 108 8.98 -1.29 -25.80
CA ALA A 108 8.30 -1.73 -24.59
C ALA A 108 9.37 -2.18 -23.59
N THR A 109 9.52 -1.42 -22.51
CA THR A 109 10.50 -1.62 -21.46
C THR A 109 10.27 -2.99 -20.84
N LYS A 110 11.19 -3.94 -21.08
CA LYS A 110 11.21 -5.26 -20.40
C LYS A 110 11.19 -5.16 -18.85
N GLY A 111 11.39 -3.98 -18.28
CA GLY A 111 11.38 -3.73 -16.83
C GLY A 111 10.00 -3.60 -16.18
N GLN A 112 8.90 -3.56 -16.95
CA GLN A 112 7.56 -3.39 -16.36
C GLN A 112 6.94 -4.72 -15.89
N GLN A 113 7.54 -5.86 -16.26
CA GLN A 113 6.96 -7.19 -16.03
C GLN A 113 7.39 -7.85 -14.70
N ASP A 114 8.37 -7.26 -14.00
CA ASP A 114 8.91 -7.76 -12.72
C ASP A 114 8.52 -6.88 -11.50
N CYS A 115 7.64 -5.89 -11.72
CA CYS A 115 7.13 -5.01 -10.67
C CYS A 115 5.64 -5.23 -10.46
N CYS A 116 5.20 -5.24 -9.20
CA CYS A 116 3.79 -5.35 -8.85
C CYS A 116 3.41 -4.31 -7.79
N GLN A 117 2.16 -3.89 -7.83
CA GLN A 117 1.59 -2.88 -6.94
C GLN A 117 0.40 -3.47 -6.18
N PHE A 118 0.27 -3.09 -4.92
CA PHE A 118 -0.82 -3.49 -4.06
C PHE A 118 -1.42 -2.28 -3.36
N LEU A 119 -2.75 -2.28 -3.28
CA LEU A 119 -3.49 -1.37 -2.42
C LEU A 119 -3.74 -2.06 -1.07
N HIS A 120 -3.78 -1.26 -0.02
CA HIS A 120 -3.98 -1.69 1.36
C HIS A 120 -5.03 -0.85 2.06
N LEU A 121 -5.78 -1.50 2.96
CA LEU A 121 -6.73 -0.84 3.84
C LEU A 121 -6.60 -1.45 5.23
N LEU A 122 -6.30 -0.61 6.22
CA LEU A 122 -6.52 -0.94 7.62
C LEU A 122 -7.86 -0.36 8.06
N ARG A 123 -8.67 -1.17 8.73
CA ARG A 123 -9.96 -0.74 9.30
C ARG A 123 -10.20 -1.33 10.67
N LEU A 124 -11.03 -0.66 11.48
CA LEU A 124 -11.53 -1.25 12.72
C LEU A 124 -12.45 -2.44 12.38
N SER A 125 -12.23 -3.61 12.99
CA SER A 125 -12.96 -4.84 12.64
C SER A 125 -14.46 -4.76 12.94
N GLY A 126 -14.87 -3.99 13.96
CA GLY A 126 -16.28 -3.87 14.36
C GLY A 126 -17.08 -2.89 13.51
N GLU A 127 -16.55 -1.69 13.31
CA GLU A 127 -17.27 -0.58 12.66
C GLU A 127 -16.93 -0.41 11.17
N GLY A 128 -15.87 -1.05 10.70
CA GLY A 128 -15.35 -0.91 9.34
C GLY A 128 -14.75 0.47 9.05
N LEU A 129 -14.51 1.29 10.08
CA LEU A 129 -13.94 2.63 9.92
C LEU A 129 -12.49 2.56 9.45
N GLU A 130 -12.16 3.37 8.46
CA GLU A 130 -10.82 3.41 7.88
C GLU A 130 -9.81 4.02 8.87
N ILE A 131 -8.72 3.30 9.08
CA ILE A 131 -7.57 3.72 9.89
C ILE A 131 -6.53 4.36 8.97
N ASN A 132 -6.11 3.62 7.93
CA ASN A 132 -5.27 4.14 6.87
C ASN A 132 -5.56 3.45 5.54
N ARG A 133 -5.08 4.06 4.46
CA ARG A 133 -4.91 3.39 3.17
C ARG A 133 -3.44 3.34 2.82
N GLY A 134 -3.03 2.32 2.08
CA GLY A 134 -1.66 2.17 1.63
C GLY A 134 -1.56 1.79 0.17
N ARG A 135 -0.43 2.12 -0.43
CA ARG A 135 0.05 1.54 -1.69
C ARG A 135 1.46 1.03 -1.47
N THR A 136 1.75 -0.19 -1.90
CA THR A 136 3.10 -0.72 -1.93
C THR A 136 3.52 -1.08 -3.35
N GLU A 137 4.79 -0.83 -3.66
CA GLU A 137 5.43 -1.19 -4.93
C GLU A 137 6.57 -2.15 -4.66
N TRP A 138 6.60 -3.26 -5.39
CA TRP A 138 7.54 -4.35 -5.18
C TRP A 138 8.30 -4.62 -6.47
N ARG A 139 9.59 -4.98 -6.36
CA ARG A 139 10.34 -5.57 -7.49
C ARG A 139 10.82 -6.96 -7.14
N LYS A 140 10.86 -7.82 -8.15
CA LYS A 140 11.43 -9.16 -8.02
C LYS A 140 12.88 -9.09 -7.55
N LYS A 141 13.26 -9.94 -6.59
CA LYS A 141 14.64 -10.07 -6.14
C LYS A 141 15.50 -10.56 -7.29
N THR A 142 16.65 -9.94 -7.51
CA THR A 142 17.68 -10.53 -8.37
C THR A 142 18.26 -11.75 -7.66
N ALA A 143 18.40 -12.87 -8.39
CA ALA A 143 19.11 -14.03 -7.88
C ALA A 143 20.54 -13.61 -7.52
N ARG A 144 20.96 -13.93 -6.28
CA ARG A 144 22.34 -13.70 -5.82
C ARG A 144 23.29 -14.74 -6.39
#